data_AF-A0A928Z3C1-F1
#
_entry.id   AF-A0A928Z3C1-F1
#
_cell.length_a   1.000
_cell.length_b   1.000
_cell.length_c   1.000
_cell.angle_alpha   90.00
_cell.angle_beta   90.00
_cell.angle_gamma   90.00
#
_symmetry.space_group_name_H-M   'P 1'
#
loop_
_entity.id
_entity.type
_entity.pdbx_description
1 polymer ?
#
loop_
_entity_poly.entity_id
_entity_poly.type
_entity_poly.pdbx_seq_one_letter_code
_entity_poly.pdbx_strand_id
1 'polypeptide(L)'
;MSAQSPLTGITLVDCAKSNAKLGLTIATKQCGYGTDNVAFQLALQQSCKDLGIAYDGLDSLITEQQVMQMSQGVEIAPDNASDL
;
A
#
# COMPACT_ATOMS: atom_id res chain seq x y z
N MET A 1 20.75 -12.22 0.42
CA MET A 1 19.77 -12.64 1.44
C MET A 1 18.47 -11.94 1.11
N SER A 2 17.34 -12.58 0.85
CA SER A 2 16.82 -13.74 1.54
C SER A 2 15.83 -14.53 0.68
N ALA A 3 16.01 -15.84 0.59
CA ALA A 3 14.89 -16.74 0.40
C ALA A 3 14.16 -16.79 1.75
N GLN A 4 13.36 -15.76 2.04
CA GLN A 4 12.61 -15.66 3.29
C GLN A 4 11.15 -15.88 2.94
N SER A 5 10.60 -16.92 3.55
CA SER A 5 9.25 -17.44 3.40
C SER A 5 8.18 -16.34 3.22
N PRO A 6 7.08 -16.64 2.50
CA PRO A 6 6.00 -15.68 2.30
C PRO A 6 5.56 -15.06 3.63
N LEU A 7 5.46 -13.73 3.67
CA LEU A 7 4.97 -13.00 4.83
C LEU A 7 3.51 -13.39 5.09
N THR A 8 3.08 -13.39 6.35
CA THR A 8 1.70 -13.75 6.73
C THR A 8 1.18 -12.87 7.86
N GLY A 9 -0.14 -12.79 8.02
CA GLY A 9 -0.76 -12.02 9.09
C GLY A 9 -0.47 -10.53 8.98
N ILE A 10 -0.15 -9.88 10.09
CA ILE A 10 0.04 -8.42 10.14
C ILE A 10 1.24 -7.94 9.31
N THR A 11 2.32 -8.72 9.22
CA THR A 11 3.50 -8.36 8.43
C THR A 11 3.23 -8.43 6.93
N LEU A 12 2.34 -9.33 6.50
CA LEU A 12 1.86 -9.36 5.12
C LEU A 12 1.03 -8.13 4.79
N VAL A 13 0.11 -7.75 5.68
CA VAL A 13 -0.76 -6.58 5.47
C VAL A 13 0.07 -5.29 5.43
N ASP A 14 1.06 -5.16 6.31
CA ASP A 14 1.97 -4.01 6.34
C ASP A 14 2.85 -3.93 5.08
N CYS A 15 3.42 -5.06 4.65
CA CYS A 15 4.15 -5.16 3.40
C CYS A 15 3.27 -4.81 2.19
N ALA A 16 2.05 -5.35 2.14
CA ALA A 16 1.11 -5.07 1.06
C ALA A 16 0.74 -3.58 1.01
N LYS A 17 0.45 -2.95 2.16
CA LYS A 17 0.17 -1.50 2.24
C LYS A 17 1.35 -0.65 1.75
N SER A 18 2.56 -0.97 2.21
CA SER A 18 3.78 -0.25 1.80
C SER A 18 4.05 -0.34 0.31
N ASN A 19 3.69 -1.46 -0.32
CA ASN A 19 3.91 -1.71 -1.74
C ASN A 19 2.65 -1.52 -2.60
N ALA A 20 1.49 -1.18 -2.01
CA ALA A 20 0.22 -1.12 -2.73
C ALA A 20 0.27 -0.12 -3.90
N LYS A 21 0.94 1.02 -3.68
CA LYS A 21 1.20 2.05 -4.70
C LYS A 21 2.06 1.58 -5.87
N LEU A 22 2.89 0.56 -5.67
CA LEU A 22 3.78 -0.01 -6.71
C LEU A 22 3.05 -1.05 -7.57
N GLY A 23 1.85 -1.45 -7.16
CA GLY A 23 1.02 -2.44 -7.83
C GLY A 23 1.27 -3.87 -7.37
N LEU A 24 0.32 -4.74 -7.72
CA LEU A 24 0.22 -6.14 -7.28
C LEU A 24 1.52 -6.91 -7.53
N THR A 25 2.06 -6.87 -8.75
CA THR A 25 3.24 -7.66 -9.12
C THR A 25 4.48 -7.32 -8.29
N ILE A 26 4.66 -6.04 -7.93
CA ILE A 26 5.79 -5.60 -7.11
C ILE A 26 5.54 -6.01 -5.65
N ALA A 27 4.34 -5.78 -5.14
CA ALA A 27 3.96 -6.20 -3.79
C ALA A 27 4.15 -7.72 -3.58
N THR A 28 3.70 -8.55 -4.52
CA THR A 28 3.89 -10.01 -4.48
C THR A 28 5.36 -10.39 -4.34
N LYS A 29 6.24 -9.78 -5.14
CA LYS A 29 7.69 -10.04 -5.08
C LYS A 29 8.29 -9.60 -3.74
N GLN A 30 7.95 -8.39 -3.30
CA GLN A 30 8.51 -7.80 -2.07
C GLN A 30 8.01 -8.52 -0.81
N CYS A 31 6.79 -9.05 -0.83
CA CYS A 31 6.21 -9.78 0.32
C CYS A 31 6.58 -11.26 0.36
N GLY A 32 7.51 -11.73 -0.49
CA GLY A 32 8.04 -13.09 -0.45
C GLY A 32 7.25 -14.13 -1.24
N TYR A 33 6.30 -13.70 -2.09
CA TYR A 33 5.51 -14.59 -2.95
C TYR A 33 6.07 -14.72 -4.37
N GLY A 34 7.16 -13.99 -4.69
CA GLY A 34 7.78 -14.06 -6.00
C GLY A 34 6.81 -13.64 -7.10
N THR A 35 6.40 -14.57 -7.96
CA THR A 35 5.46 -14.33 -9.05
C THR A 35 4.04 -14.83 -8.77
N ASP A 36 3.80 -15.45 -7.61
CA ASP A 36 2.51 -16.03 -7.26
C ASP A 36 1.54 -14.99 -6.70
N ASN A 37 1.00 -14.16 -7.61
CA ASN A 37 0.00 -13.14 -7.28
C ASN A 37 -1.25 -13.74 -6.63
N VAL A 38 -1.66 -14.93 -7.05
CA VAL A 38 -2.84 -15.63 -6.52
C VAL A 38 -2.62 -16.02 -5.06
N ALA A 39 -1.48 -16.63 -4.74
CA ALA A 39 -1.15 -17.02 -3.37
C ALA A 39 -1.01 -15.79 -2.45
N PHE A 40 -0.41 -14.71 -2.97
CA PHE A 40 -0.31 -13.44 -2.26
C PHE A 40 -1.68 -12.85 -1.94
N GLN A 41 -2.59 -12.76 -2.92
CA GLN A 41 -3.93 -12.22 -2.71
C GLN A 41 -4.75 -13.05 -1.71
N LEU A 42 -4.70 -14.38 -1.81
CA LEU A 42 -5.40 -15.26 -0.88
C LEU A 42 -4.90 -15.09 0.55
N ALA A 43 -3.57 -15.06 0.73
CA ALA A 43 -2.98 -14.86 2.04
C ALA A 43 -3.26 -13.46 2.61
N LEU A 44 -3.26 -12.44 1.74
CA LEU A 44 -3.55 -11.06 2.12
C LEU A 44 -5.01 -10.90 2.53
N GLN A 45 -5.94 -11.47 1.78
CA GLN A 45 -7.36 -11.49 2.11
C GLN A 45 -7.60 -12.20 3.44
N GLN A 46 -6.98 -13.37 3.64
CA GLN A 46 -7.10 -14.12 4.88
C GLN A 46 -6.53 -13.33 6.07
N SER A 47 -5.38 -12.68 5.87
CA SER A 47 -4.74 -11.85 6.91
C SER A 47 -5.56 -10.61 7.25
N CYS A 48 -6.15 -9.94 6.25
CA CYS A 48 -7.06 -8.82 6.47
C CYS A 48 -8.31 -9.26 7.24
N LYS A 49 -8.90 -10.41 6.86
CA LYS A 49 -10.07 -10.98 7.53
C LYS A 49 -9.79 -11.32 8.99
N ASP A 50 -8.64 -11.93 9.27
CA ASP A 50 -8.21 -12.27 10.64
C ASP A 50 -8.05 -11.03 11.52
N LEU A 51 -7.59 -9.92 10.92
CA LEU A 51 -7.43 -8.63 11.58
C LEU A 51 -8.71 -7.78 11.61
N GLY A 52 -9.82 -8.25 11.04
CA GLY A 52 -11.07 -7.48 10.95
C GLY A 52 -11.02 -6.28 9.99
N ILE A 53 -10.11 -6.31 9.01
CA ILE A 53 -9.92 -5.28 7.99
C ILE A 53 -10.73 -5.66 6.75
N ALA A 54 -11.55 -4.74 6.24
CA ALA A 54 -12.24 -4.90 4.97
C ALA A 54 -11.23 -4.90 3.81
N TYR A 55 -11.26 -5.94 2.98
CA TYR A 55 -10.35 -6.10 1.84
C TYR A 55 -11.16 -6.31 0.56
N ASP A 56 -11.07 -5.35 -0.36
CA ASP A 56 -11.68 -5.41 -1.71
C ASP A 56 -10.59 -5.41 -2.81
N GLY A 57 -9.33 -5.32 -2.42
CA GLY A 57 -8.18 -5.31 -3.32
C GLY A 57 -6.99 -4.58 -2.71
N LEU A 58 -5.87 -4.57 -3.46
CA LEU A 58 -4.66 -3.87 -3.05
C LEU A 58 -4.90 -2.36 -2.86
N ASP A 59 -5.75 -1.79 -3.72
CA ASP A 59 -6.09 -0.37 -3.72
C ASP A 59 -6.89 0.01 -2.46
N SER A 60 -7.75 -0.90 -1.97
CA SER A 60 -8.52 -0.71 -0.74
C SER A 60 -7.64 -0.64 0.52
N LEU A 61 -6.39 -1.08 0.43
CA LEU A 61 -5.41 -0.95 1.51
C LEU A 61 -4.72 0.42 1.51
N ILE A 62 -4.82 1.17 0.41
CA ILE A 62 -4.37 2.55 0.30
C ILE A 62 -5.49 3.42 0.87
N THR A 63 -5.37 3.80 2.14
CA THR A 63 -6.30 4.77 2.73
C THR A 63 -6.23 6.10 1.99
N GLU A 64 -7.37 6.77 1.80
CA GLU A 64 -7.49 8.08 1.12
C GLU A 64 -6.50 9.13 1.65
N GLN A 65 -6.06 9.01 2.90
CA GLN A 65 -5.02 9.86 3.51
C GLN A 65 -3.66 9.81 2.78
N GLN A 66 -3.31 8.68 2.16
CA GLN A 66 -2.09 8.54 1.35
C GLN A 66 -2.21 9.14 -0.04
N VAL A 67 -3.44 9.32 -0.55
CA VAL A 67 -3.72 10.00 -1.82
C VAL A 67 -3.64 11.51 -1.63
N MET A 68 -4.18 12.03 -0.52
CA MET A 68 -4.13 13.46 -0.19
C MET A 68 -2.70 13.99 0.03
N GLN A 69 -1.77 13.17 0.55
CA GLN A 69 -0.37 13.57 0.70
C GLN A 69 0.38 13.76 -0.63
N MET A 70 -0.11 13.22 -1.74
CA MET A 70 0.47 13.43 -3.07
C MET A 70 -0.14 14.64 -3.80
N SER A 71 -1.28 15.16 -3.34
CA SER A 71 -1.97 16.30 -3.98
C SER A 71 -1.67 17.65 -3.35
N GLN A 72 -0.96 17.72 -2.21
CA GLN A 72 -0.60 18.99 -1.57
C GLN A 72 0.77 19.53 -2.01
N GLY A 73 1.02 19.47 -3.32
CA GLY A 73 2.12 20.17 -3.99
C GLY A 73 1.64 21.42 -4.73
N VAL A 74 0.69 22.17 -4.15
CA VAL A 74 0.45 23.56 -4.54
C VAL A 74 0.91 24.42 -3.38
N GLU A 75 2.19 24.78 -3.44
CA GLU A 75 2.71 25.99 -2.80
C GLU A 75 2.05 27.20 -3.48
N ILE A 76 0.80 27.48 -3.11
CA ILE A 76 0.24 28.82 -3.28
C ILE A 76 1.04 29.72 -2.35
N ALA A 77 2.04 30.40 -2.92
CA ALA A 77 2.58 31.59 -2.29
C ALA A 77 1.39 32.54 -2.02
N PRO A 78 1.15 32.95 -0.77
CA PRO A 78 0.15 33.96 -0.50
C PRO A 78 0.62 35.26 -1.15
N ASP A 79 -0.22 35.78 -2.03
CA ASP A 79 -0.62 37.19 -2.11
C ASP A 79 0.43 38.20 -1.61
N ASN A 80 1.21 38.78 -2.54
CA ASN A 80 1.79 40.09 -2.30
C ASN A 80 0.88 41.13 -3.00
N ALA A 81 -0.28 41.38 -2.40
CA ALA A 81 -0.98 42.63 -2.62
C ALA A 81 -0.05 43.80 -2.29
N SER A 82 0.03 44.75 -3.23
CA SER A 82 0.46 46.14 -3.05
C SER A 82 1.75 46.39 -2.27
N ASP A 83 2.77 46.85 -2.98
CA ASP A 83 3.52 48.00 -2.48
C ASP A 83 3.84 48.94 -3.65
N LEU A 84 3.09 50.06 -3.67
CA LEU A 84 3.43 51.43 -4.12
C LEU A 84 3.74 51.69 -5.60
#